data_AF-A0A357L8E8-F1
#
_entry.id   AF-A0A357L8E8-F1
#
_cell.length_a   1.000
_cell.length_b   1.000
_cell.length_c   1.000
_cell.angle_alpha   90.00
_cell.angle_beta   90.00
_cell.angle_gamma   90.00
#
_symmetry.space_group_name_H-M   'P 1'
#
loop_
_entity.id
_entity.type
_entity.pdbx_description
1 polymer ?
#
loop_
_entity_poly.entity_id
_entity_poly.type
_entity_poly.pdbx_seq_one_letter_code
_entity_poly.pdbx_strand_id
1 'polypeptide(L)'
;AVEVAPRLGLAQAICDLVSTGATLEMNGLVAFDTVLESEAVLVRSPKLQSCALSDSIIARFRGVIASRGAKYVMMNAPKDRLSVISGLLPGAEAPTVTPLAGRDDAVAVHAVCQENVFWETLEKLKAAGASSILVLPIEKMM
;
A
#
# COMPACT_ATOMS: atom_id res chain seq x y z
N ALA A 1 -28.79 18.65 -10.84
CA ALA A 1 -27.37 19.01 -10.84
C ALA A 1 -27.22 20.24 -9.95
N VAL A 2 -26.59 20.08 -8.79
CA VAL A 2 -26.33 21.17 -7.83
C VAL A 2 -25.38 22.19 -8.45
N GLU A 3 -24.49 21.73 -9.33
CA GLU A 3 -23.48 22.46 -10.08
C GLU A 3 -24.05 23.53 -11.03
N VAL A 4 -25.34 23.43 -11.36
CA VAL A 4 -26.03 24.37 -12.24
C VAL A 4 -26.66 25.55 -11.47
N ALA A 5 -26.79 25.44 -10.14
CA ALA A 5 -27.42 26.46 -9.30
C ALA A 5 -26.77 27.86 -9.43
N PRO A 6 -25.42 28.00 -9.46
CA PRO A 6 -24.78 29.30 -9.68
C PRO A 6 -25.12 29.91 -11.05
N ARG A 7 -25.11 29.10 -12.10
CA ARG A 7 -25.40 29.55 -13.46
C ARG A 7 -26.86 30.00 -13.64
N LEU A 8 -27.79 29.41 -12.89
CA LEU A 8 -29.21 29.80 -12.88
C LEU A 8 -29.52 30.95 -11.92
N GLY A 9 -28.53 31.48 -11.19
CA GLY A 9 -28.73 32.54 -10.21
C GLY A 9 -29.49 32.11 -8.95
N LEU A 10 -29.54 30.80 -8.67
CA LEU A 10 -30.22 30.25 -7.49
C LEU A 10 -29.35 30.31 -6.23
N ALA A 11 -28.03 30.36 -6.40
CA ALA A 11 -27.04 30.45 -5.32
C ALA A 11 -25.77 31.15 -5.82
N GLN A 12 -24.98 31.74 -4.91
CA GLN A 12 -23.68 32.32 -5.24
C GLN A 12 -22.55 31.27 -5.25
N ALA A 13 -22.71 30.19 -4.48
CA ALA A 13 -21.75 29.10 -4.35
C ALA A 13 -22.49 27.80 -4.01
N ILE A 14 -21.78 26.68 -4.12
CA ILE A 14 -22.27 25.35 -3.75
C ILE A 14 -21.29 24.66 -2.81
N CYS A 15 -21.78 23.68 -2.07
CA CYS A 15 -20.98 22.72 -1.31
C CYS A 15 -21.35 21.32 -1.80
N ASP A 16 -20.41 20.61 -2.40
CA ASP A 16 -20.64 19.30 -2.99
C ASP A 16 -19.40 18.39 -2.86
N LEU A 17 -19.59 17.10 -3.10
CA LEU A 17 -18.50 16.12 -3.08
C LEU A 17 -17.61 16.27 -4.32
N VAL A 18 -16.31 16.37 -4.08
CA VAL A 18 -15.29 16.50 -5.14
C VAL A 18 -14.31 15.34 -5.03
N SER A 19 -14.07 14.65 -6.14
CA SER A 19 -13.01 13.63 -6.25
C SER A 19 -11.92 14.07 -7.24
N THR A 20 -12.19 14.05 -8.54
CA THR A 20 -11.22 14.50 -9.56
C THR A 20 -11.35 15.97 -9.95
N GLY A 21 -12.45 16.64 -9.56
CA GLY A 21 -12.75 18.03 -9.94
C GLY A 21 -13.37 18.20 -11.33
N ALA A 22 -13.42 17.16 -12.16
CA ALA A 22 -13.90 17.25 -13.55
C ALA A 22 -15.32 17.86 -13.67
N THR A 23 -16.24 17.50 -12.76
CA THR A 23 -17.62 18.01 -12.77
C THR A 23 -17.68 19.51 -12.49
N LEU A 24 -16.83 20.02 -11.59
CA LEU A 24 -16.77 21.45 -11.29
C LEU A 24 -16.23 22.22 -12.49
N GLU A 25 -15.15 21.74 -13.10
CA GLU A 25 -14.53 22.35 -14.27
C GLU A 25 -15.50 22.45 -15.45
N MET A 26 -16.27 21.38 -15.73
CA MET A 26 -17.30 21.37 -16.77
C MET A 26 -18.40 22.43 -16.56
N ASN A 27 -18.60 22.90 -15.33
CA ASN A 27 -19.57 23.93 -14.98
C ASN A 27 -18.93 25.31 -14.74
N GLY A 28 -17.63 25.48 -15.04
CA GLY A 28 -16.90 26.72 -14.82
C GLY A 28 -16.74 27.08 -13.33
N LEU A 29 -16.78 26.07 -12.46
CA LEU A 29 -16.63 26.22 -11.02
C LEU A 29 -15.21 25.82 -10.59
N VAL A 30 -14.74 26.43 -9.50
CA VAL A 30 -13.46 26.11 -8.87
C VAL A 30 -13.69 25.82 -7.38
N ALA A 31 -13.08 24.75 -6.88
CA ALA A 31 -13.06 24.48 -5.45
C ALA A 31 -12.12 25.47 -4.77
N PHE A 32 -12.60 26.16 -3.74
CA PHE A 32 -11.82 27.18 -3.02
C PHE A 32 -11.59 26.85 -1.55
N ASP A 33 -12.37 25.93 -0.97
CA ASP A 33 -12.22 25.49 0.42
C ASP A 33 -12.70 24.04 0.58
N THR A 34 -12.19 23.35 1.61
CA THR A 34 -12.52 21.95 1.92
C THR A 34 -13.17 21.87 3.30
N VAL A 35 -14.43 21.45 3.34
CA VAL A 35 -15.17 21.27 4.59
C VAL A 35 -14.72 20.02 5.34
N LEU A 36 -14.57 18.90 4.62
CA LEU A 36 -14.21 17.61 5.18
C LEU A 36 -13.59 16.72 4.10
N GLU A 37 -12.50 16.03 4.43
CA GLU A 37 -12.01 14.89 3.65
C GLU A 37 -12.81 13.64 4.00
N SER A 38 -13.34 12.97 2.98
CA SER A 38 -14.24 11.82 3.16
C SER A 38 -13.59 10.54 2.64
N GLU A 39 -13.70 9.48 3.42
CA GLU A 39 -13.26 8.14 3.06
C GLU A 39 -14.24 7.07 3.56
N ALA A 40 -14.12 5.85 3.03
CA ALA A 40 -14.90 4.72 3.52
C ALA A 40 -14.32 4.21 4.85
N VAL A 41 -15.13 4.22 5.90
CA VAL A 41 -14.73 3.78 7.25
C VAL A 41 -15.60 2.63 7.76
N LEU A 42 -15.01 1.75 8.58
CA LEU A 42 -15.75 0.75 9.34
C LEU A 42 -16.23 1.35 10.67
N VAL A 43 -17.55 1.52 10.82
CA VAL A 43 -18.16 2.09 12.03
C VAL A 43 -18.77 1.02 12.92
N ARG A 44 -18.65 1.20 14.24
CA ARG A 44 -19.30 0.35 15.26
C ARG A 44 -20.18 1.20 16.17
N SER A 45 -21.40 0.73 16.44
CA SER A 45 -22.28 1.36 17.42
C SER A 45 -21.63 1.39 18.81
N PRO A 46 -21.65 2.51 19.54
CA PRO A 46 -21.16 2.57 20.93
C PRO A 46 -21.89 1.63 21.89
N LYS A 47 -23.10 1.18 21.53
CA LYS A 47 -23.92 0.26 22.34
C LYS A 47 -23.56 -1.22 22.13
N LEU A 48 -22.78 -1.54 21.10
CA LEU A 48 -22.40 -2.91 20.79
C LEU A 48 -21.18 -3.31 21.61
N GLN A 49 -21.32 -4.32 22.46
CA GLN A 49 -20.18 -4.92 23.16
C GLN A 49 -19.28 -5.68 22.18
N SER A 50 -17.97 -5.72 22.45
CA SER A 50 -17.06 -6.52 21.63
C SER A 50 -17.48 -7.98 21.67
N CYS A 51 -17.52 -8.61 20.50
CA CYS A 51 -17.71 -10.02 20.36
C CYS A 51 -16.67 -10.59 19.39
N ALA A 52 -16.46 -11.91 19.43
CA ALA A 52 -15.47 -12.56 18.59
C ALA A 52 -15.65 -12.26 17.09
N LEU A 53 -16.89 -12.05 16.64
CA LEU A 53 -17.18 -11.67 15.26
C LEU A 53 -16.71 -10.24 14.95
N SER A 54 -16.98 -9.25 15.81
CA SER A 54 -16.54 -7.88 15.57
C SER A 54 -15.02 -7.78 15.53
N ASP A 55 -14.35 -8.48 16.44
CA ASP A 55 -12.90 -8.47 16.53
C ASP A 55 -12.26 -9.14 15.30
N SER A 56 -12.85 -10.26 14.84
CA SER A 56 -12.44 -10.96 13.62
C SER A 56 -12.61 -10.10 12.36
N ILE A 57 -13.72 -9.36 12.24
CA ILE A 57 -13.93 -8.43 11.11
C ILE A 57 -12.89 -7.32 11.14
N ILE A 58 -12.67 -6.68 12.29
CA ILE A 58 -11.66 -5.61 12.44
C ILE A 58 -10.27 -6.14 12.07
N ALA A 59 -9.89 -7.32 12.55
CA ALA A 59 -8.59 -7.93 12.22
C ALA A 59 -8.43 -8.18 10.71
N ARG A 60 -9.47 -8.68 10.02
CA ARG A 60 -9.44 -8.90 8.57
C ARG A 60 -9.28 -7.60 7.78
N PHE A 61 -10.00 -6.53 8.16
CA PHE A 61 -9.85 -5.22 7.52
C PHE A 61 -8.44 -4.66 7.74
N ARG A 62 -7.90 -4.75 8.96
CA ARG A 62 -6.52 -4.35 9.26
C ARG A 62 -5.52 -5.12 8.42
N GLY A 63 -5.68 -6.43 8.29
CA GLY A 63 -4.81 -7.28 7.49
C GLY A 63 -4.80 -6.94 5.99
N VAL A 64 -5.96 -6.55 5.44
CA VAL A 64 -6.07 -6.07 4.05
C VAL A 64 -5.50 -4.67 3.89
N ILE A 65 -5.67 -3.78 4.88
CA ILE A 65 -5.09 -2.43 4.83
C ILE A 65 -3.56 -2.51 4.93
N ALA A 66 -3.03 -3.33 5.83
CA ALA A 66 -1.60 -3.51 6.03
C ALA A 66 -0.90 -4.16 4.81
N SER A 67 -1.61 -4.99 4.04
CA SER A 67 -1.06 -5.55 2.79
C SER A 67 -1.05 -4.57 1.62
N ARG A 68 -1.74 -3.42 1.71
CA ARG A 68 -1.75 -2.42 0.64
C ARG A 68 -0.36 -1.85 0.44
N GLY A 69 0.18 -2.03 -0.77
CA GLY A 69 1.51 -1.56 -1.13
C GLY A 69 2.64 -2.52 -0.74
N ALA A 70 2.39 -3.47 0.16
CA ALA A 70 3.38 -4.47 0.53
C ALA A 70 3.68 -5.44 -0.63
N LYS A 71 4.95 -5.81 -0.75
CA LYS A 71 5.44 -6.75 -1.76
C LYS A 71 6.23 -7.86 -1.10
N TYR A 72 6.01 -9.08 -1.57
CA TYR A 72 6.86 -10.19 -1.22
C TYR A 72 7.99 -10.29 -2.24
N VAL A 73 9.23 -10.17 -1.78
CA VAL A 73 10.43 -10.25 -2.60
C VAL A 73 11.17 -11.54 -2.27
N MET A 74 11.45 -12.33 -3.29
CA MET A 74 12.23 -13.55 -3.19
C MET A 74 13.38 -13.47 -4.18
N MET A 75 14.57 -13.87 -3.75
CA MET A 75 15.75 -13.87 -4.60
C MET A 75 16.77 -14.90 -4.12
N ASN A 76 17.71 -15.24 -4.99
CA ASN A 76 18.96 -15.89 -4.60
C ASN A 76 20.01 -14.81 -4.33
N ALA A 77 20.84 -15.01 -3.32
CA ALA A 77 21.87 -14.09 -2.88
C ALA A 77 23.16 -14.84 -2.51
N PRO A 78 24.35 -14.26 -2.78
CA PRO A 78 25.60 -14.71 -2.18
C PRO A 78 25.57 -14.56 -0.66
N LYS A 79 26.06 -15.55 0.09
CA LYS A 79 26.05 -15.52 1.56
C LYS A 79 26.85 -14.35 2.14
N ASP A 80 27.95 -13.98 1.49
CA ASP A 80 28.83 -12.88 1.89
C ASP A 80 28.21 -11.48 1.64
N ARG A 81 27.12 -11.40 0.87
CA ARG A 81 26.42 -10.16 0.51
C ARG A 81 25.08 -9.97 1.21
N LEU A 82 24.72 -10.87 2.13
CA LEU A 82 23.45 -10.82 2.84
C LEU A 82 23.18 -9.48 3.54
N SER A 83 24.17 -8.93 4.25
CA SER A 83 24.00 -7.66 4.97
C SER A 83 23.67 -6.49 4.03
N VAL A 84 24.35 -6.42 2.88
CA VAL A 84 24.12 -5.41 1.85
C VAL A 84 22.73 -5.59 1.24
N ILE A 85 22.36 -6.83 0.89
CA ILE A 85 21.07 -7.15 0.29
C ILE A 85 19.91 -6.85 1.24
N SER A 86 20.04 -7.22 2.52
CA SER A 86 19.04 -6.89 3.55
C SER A 86 18.85 -5.39 3.71
N GLY A 87 19.94 -4.60 3.66
CA GLY A 87 19.87 -3.14 3.75
C GLY A 87 19.24 -2.45 2.54
N LEU A 88 19.13 -3.12 1.40
CA LEU A 88 18.50 -2.58 0.19
C LEU A 88 16.99 -2.84 0.13
N LEU A 89 16.45 -3.70 0.98
CA LEU A 89 15.03 -4.06 0.99
C LEU A 89 14.22 -3.03 1.78
N PRO A 90 13.33 -2.24 1.14
CA PRO A 90 12.66 -1.12 1.77
C PRO A 90 11.57 -1.58 2.74
N GLY A 91 11.60 -1.07 3.97
CA GLY A 91 10.61 -1.41 5.00
C GLY A 91 10.52 -2.90 5.30
N ALA A 92 11.56 -3.68 4.97
CA ALA A 92 11.60 -5.09 5.27
C ALA A 92 12.12 -5.32 6.69
N GLU A 93 11.43 -6.19 7.43
CA GLU A 93 11.98 -6.76 8.66
C GLU A 93 13.13 -7.73 8.34
N ALA A 94 13.62 -8.46 9.35
CA ALA A 94 14.65 -9.47 9.17
C ALA A 94 14.21 -10.51 8.11
N PRO A 95 14.93 -10.63 6.97
CA PRO A 95 14.52 -11.55 5.92
C PRO A 95 14.75 -12.99 6.33
N THR A 96 13.91 -13.89 5.82
CA THR A 96 14.13 -15.33 5.96
C THR A 96 15.22 -15.76 4.99
N VAL A 97 16.22 -16.48 5.50
CA VAL A 97 17.38 -16.93 4.72
C VAL A 97 17.45 -18.46 4.75
N THR A 98 17.43 -19.08 3.57
CA THR A 98 17.45 -20.55 3.42
C THR A 98 18.61 -20.97 2.51
N PRO A 99 19.44 -21.97 2.89
CA PRO A 99 20.49 -22.50 2.02
C PRO A 99 19.95 -23.03 0.69
N LEU A 100 20.68 -22.80 -0.41
CA LEU A 100 20.36 -23.41 -1.69
C LEU A 100 20.93 -24.84 -1.78
N ALA A 101 20.14 -25.76 -2.30
CA ALA A 101 20.59 -27.14 -2.51
C ALA A 101 21.76 -27.19 -3.49
N GLY A 102 22.85 -27.86 -3.10
CA GLY A 102 24.05 -28.01 -3.92
C GLY A 102 24.90 -26.73 -4.08
N ARG A 103 24.64 -25.68 -3.28
CA ARG A 103 25.41 -24.44 -3.29
C ARG A 103 25.70 -23.93 -1.87
N ASP A 104 26.96 -24.02 -1.47
CA ASP A 104 27.40 -23.55 -0.15
C ASP A 104 27.64 -22.04 -0.09
N ASP A 105 27.78 -21.38 -1.24
CA ASP A 105 28.08 -19.95 -1.36
C ASP A 105 26.82 -19.07 -1.47
N ALA A 106 25.65 -19.67 -1.61
CA ALA A 106 24.41 -18.96 -1.91
C ALA A 106 23.22 -19.39 -1.04
N VAL A 107 22.24 -18.50 -0.93
CA VAL A 107 21.03 -18.64 -0.13
C VAL A 107 19.84 -18.06 -0.89
N ALA A 108 18.65 -18.59 -0.64
CA ALA A 108 17.39 -17.93 -0.94
C ALA A 108 17.08 -16.92 0.17
N VAL A 109 16.70 -15.71 -0.22
CA VAL A 109 16.29 -14.61 0.66
C VAL A 109 14.84 -14.28 0.36
N HIS A 110 14.01 -14.32 1.41
CA HIS A 110 12.58 -14.07 1.34
C HIS A 110 12.27 -12.90 2.28
N ALA A 111 11.63 -11.86 1.75
CA ALA A 111 11.35 -10.64 2.50
C ALA A 111 9.98 -10.07 2.15
N VAL A 112 9.30 -9.52 3.16
CA VAL A 112 8.12 -8.66 2.96
C VAL A 112 8.59 -7.23 3.02
N CYS A 113 8.51 -6.50 1.91
CA CYS A 113 8.75 -5.07 1.85
C CYS A 113 7.41 -4.36 2.10
N GLN A 114 7.33 -3.50 3.12
CA GLN A 114 6.12 -2.73 3.42
C GLN A 114 5.86 -1.58 2.42
N GLU A 115 6.86 -1.29 1.59
CA GLU A 115 6.81 -0.26 0.56
C GLU A 115 6.86 -0.87 -0.84
N ASN A 116 6.51 -0.06 -1.84
CA ASN A 116 6.67 -0.45 -3.24
C ASN A 116 8.15 -0.67 -3.55
N VAL A 117 8.43 -1.77 -4.25
CA VAL A 117 9.77 -2.09 -4.73
C VAL A 117 9.92 -1.54 -6.15
N PHE A 118 10.64 -0.43 -6.28
CA PHE A 118 10.89 0.23 -7.57
C PHE A 118 12.01 -0.46 -8.36
N TRP A 119 12.06 -0.19 -9.67
CA TRP A 119 13.09 -0.72 -10.57
C TRP A 119 14.52 -0.44 -10.09
N GLU A 120 14.78 0.76 -9.56
CA GLU A 120 16.09 1.13 -9.00
C GLU A 120 16.53 0.20 -7.87
N THR A 121 15.60 -0.26 -7.03
CA THR A 121 15.90 -1.22 -5.96
C THR A 121 16.30 -2.57 -6.54
N LEU A 122 15.59 -3.05 -7.57
CA LEU A 122 15.90 -4.31 -8.25
C LEU A 122 17.28 -4.27 -8.92
N GLU A 123 17.64 -3.14 -9.53
CA GLU A 123 18.95 -2.92 -10.13
C GLU A 123 20.07 -2.93 -9.09
N LYS A 124 19.88 -2.25 -7.95
CA LYS A 124 20.83 -2.27 -6.82
C LYS A 124 21.02 -3.68 -6.26
N LEU A 125 19.93 -4.43 -6.08
CA LEU A 125 19.97 -5.82 -5.62
C LEU A 125 20.76 -6.70 -6.60
N LYS A 126 20.50 -6.57 -7.91
CA LYS A 126 21.24 -7.30 -8.94
C LYS A 126 22.72 -6.93 -8.95
N ALA A 127 23.06 -5.66 -8.80
CA ALA A 127 24.44 -5.20 -8.69
C ALA A 127 25.15 -5.72 -7.43
N ALA A 128 24.41 -5.94 -6.34
CA ALA A 128 24.90 -6.58 -5.12
C ALA A 128 25.07 -8.12 -5.24
N GLY A 129 24.75 -8.70 -6.40
CA GLY A 129 24.91 -10.13 -6.69
C GLY A 129 23.63 -10.95 -6.55
N ALA A 130 22.48 -10.32 -6.27
CA ALA A 130 21.21 -11.04 -6.23
C ALA A 130 20.81 -11.52 -7.64
N SER A 131 20.18 -12.69 -7.69
CA SER A 131 19.67 -13.30 -8.92
C SER A 131 18.30 -13.92 -8.70
N SER A 132 17.59 -14.24 -9.79
CA SER A 132 16.23 -14.79 -9.73
C SER A 132 15.28 -13.98 -8.85
N ILE A 133 15.37 -12.64 -8.93
CA ILE A 133 14.55 -11.73 -8.13
C ILE A 133 13.11 -11.78 -8.63
N LEU A 134 12.19 -12.09 -7.73
CA LEU A 134 10.75 -12.15 -7.95
C LEU A 134 10.07 -11.20 -6.99
N VAL A 135 9.14 -10.39 -7.51
CA VAL A 135 8.32 -9.46 -6.73
C VAL A 135 6.86 -9.88 -6.92
N LEU A 136 6.23 -10.28 -5.82
CA LEU A 136 4.86 -10.78 -5.80
C LEU A 136 3.96 -9.82 -5.01
N PRO A 137 2.73 -9.55 -5.47
CA PRO A 137 1.76 -8.82 -4.66
C PRO A 137 1.35 -9.66 -3.44
N ILE A 138 1.13 -8.99 -2.31
CA ILE A 138 0.55 -9.62 -1.13
C ILE A 138 -0.93 -9.25 -1.05
N GLU A 139 -1.80 -10.25 -0.98
CA GLU A 139 -3.24 -9.98 -0.88
C GLU A 139 -3.65 -9.62 0.56
N LYS A 140 -3.15 -10.37 1.55
CA LYS A 140 -3.55 -10.28 2.96
C LYS A 140 -2.37 -10.61 3.86
N MET A 141 -2.23 -9.88 4.97
CA MET A 141 -1.31 -10.19 6.06
C MET A 141 -2.10 -10.31 7.37
N MET A 142 -1.64 -11.13 8.30
CA MET A 142 -2.24 -11.28 9.64
C MET A 142 -1.16 -11.22 10.71
#